data_AF-A0A3P6S6I6-F1
#
_entry.id   AF-A0A3P6S6I6-F1
#
_cell.length_a   1.000
_cell.length_b   1.000
_cell.length_c   1.000
_cell.angle_alpha   90.00
_cell.angle_beta   90.00
_cell.angle_gamma   90.00
#
_symmetry.space_group_name_H-M   'P 1'
#
loop_
_entity.id
_entity.type
_entity.pdbx_description
1 polymer ?
#
loop_
_entity_poly.entity_id
_entity_poly.type
_entity_poly.pdbx_seq_one_letter_code
_entity_poly.pdbx_strand_id
1 'polypeptide(L)'
;MRANFLQEQDRLLRTVVSAKRILSAVNTAKRNAENLRRLEELQRRMDTTPFDKEFSGHDYAYLNLTKYRLVHDGPLTCRFNRGKMIELHVVLLENMLVFLTKHSDGNKLQLKTLEPSKETKWSPIMPLAPLIAKEKANDKRAFFLVFNSQYGAQIYELVAATATERKT
;
A
#
# COMPACT_ATOMS: atom_id res chain seq x y z
N MET A 1 34.33 5.27 47.54
CA MET A 1 33.00 4.62 47.57
C MET A 1 31.99 5.25 46.60
N ARG A 2 31.74 6.58 46.62
CA ARG A 2 30.82 7.27 45.68
C ARG A 2 31.17 7.17 44.18
N ALA A 3 32.46 7.21 43.81
CA ALA A 3 32.89 7.15 42.41
C ALA A 3 32.58 5.80 41.73
N ASN A 4 32.76 4.68 42.45
CA ASN A 4 32.43 3.35 41.94
C ASN A 4 30.92 3.17 41.71
N PHE A 5 30.08 3.78 42.56
CA PHE A 5 28.63 3.73 42.41
C PHE A 5 28.16 4.45 41.14
N LEU A 6 28.71 5.64 40.86
CA LEU A 6 28.38 6.40 39.65
C LEU A 6 28.87 5.67 38.37
N GLN A 7 30.05 5.05 38.42
CA GLN A 7 30.59 4.29 37.30
C GLN A 7 29.73 3.04 36.98
N GLU A 8 29.27 2.33 38.01
CA GLU A 8 28.39 1.18 37.84
C GLU A 8 27.00 1.60 37.33
N GLN A 9 26.44 2.69 37.86
CA GLN A 9 25.18 3.26 37.37
C GLN A 9 25.26 3.60 35.87
N ASP A 10 26.33 4.24 35.44
CA ASP A 10 26.56 4.63 34.05
C ASP A 10 26.78 3.42 33.12
N ARG A 11 27.46 2.37 33.61
CA ARG A 11 27.54 1.08 32.92
C ARG A 11 26.17 0.43 32.72
N LEU A 12 25.35 0.37 33.77
CA LEU A 12 24.00 -0.18 33.70
C LEU A 12 23.13 0.59 32.71
N LEU A 13 23.17 1.93 32.74
CA LEU A 13 22.44 2.77 31.79
C LEU A 13 22.86 2.51 30.34
N ARG A 14 24.16 2.42 30.05
CA ARG A 14 24.65 2.04 28.72
C ARG A 14 24.18 0.67 28.27
N THR A 15 24.17 -0.30 29.17
CA THR A 15 23.67 -1.66 28.89
C THR A 15 22.18 -1.62 28.53
N VAL A 16 21.36 -0.89 29.30
CA VAL A 16 19.92 -0.72 29.01
C VAL A 16 19.69 -0.05 27.66
N VAL A 17 20.44 1.01 27.34
CA VAL A 17 20.33 1.69 26.04
C VAL A 17 20.71 0.75 24.90
N SER A 18 21.77 -0.03 25.07
CA SER A 18 22.23 -1.01 24.07
C SER A 18 21.20 -2.11 23.85
N ALA A 19 20.61 -2.65 24.91
CA ALA A 19 19.55 -3.65 24.83
C ALA A 19 18.31 -3.11 24.08
N LYS A 20 17.89 -1.87 24.36
CA LYS A 20 16.78 -1.21 23.64
C LYS A 20 17.08 -1.04 22.14
N ARG A 21 18.31 -0.68 21.78
CA ARG A 21 18.73 -0.57 20.38
C ARG A 21 18.70 -1.91 19.66
N ILE A 22 19.22 -2.97 20.29
CA ILE A 22 19.18 -4.33 19.75
C ILE A 22 17.72 -4.77 19.53
N LEU A 23 16.87 -4.60 20.54
CA LEU A 23 15.46 -4.97 20.44
C LEU A 23 14.75 -4.23 19.29
N SER A 24 14.99 -2.92 19.15
CA SER A 24 14.44 -2.14 18.04
C SER A 24 14.94 -2.64 16.68
N ALA A 25 16.23 -2.96 16.57
CA ALA A 25 16.81 -3.48 15.32
C ALA A 25 16.22 -4.84 14.93
N VAL A 26 16.05 -5.74 15.90
CA VAL A 26 15.43 -7.06 15.69
C VAL A 26 13.98 -6.93 15.28
N ASN A 27 13.20 -6.07 15.93
CA ASN A 27 11.80 -5.82 15.57
C ASN A 27 11.67 -5.28 14.14
N THR A 28 12.54 -4.34 13.75
CA THR A 28 12.57 -3.82 12.37
C THR A 28 12.97 -4.90 11.37
N ALA A 29 13.99 -5.70 11.65
CA ALA A 29 14.42 -6.77 10.78
C ALA A 29 13.32 -7.83 10.57
N LYS A 30 12.61 -8.20 11.64
CA LYS A 30 11.46 -9.11 11.57
C LYS A 30 10.35 -8.53 10.68
N ARG A 31 9.94 -7.29 10.92
CA ARG A 31 8.91 -6.62 10.10
C ARG A 31 9.30 -6.54 8.63
N ASN A 32 10.56 -6.23 8.33
CA ASN A 32 11.05 -6.16 6.96
C ASN A 32 11.03 -7.53 6.27
N ALA A 33 11.39 -8.60 6.98
CA ALA A 33 11.33 -9.96 6.45
C ALA A 33 9.88 -10.42 6.20
N GLU A 34 8.96 -10.10 7.11
CA GLU A 34 7.53 -10.39 6.94
C GLU A 34 6.93 -9.61 5.75
N ASN A 35 7.26 -8.32 5.64
CA ASN A 35 6.86 -7.48 4.53
C ASN A 35 7.40 -7.98 3.18
N LEU A 36 8.67 -8.40 3.11
CA LEU A 36 9.26 -8.96 1.89
C LEU A 36 8.54 -10.25 1.47
N ARG A 37 8.31 -11.18 2.40
CA ARG A 37 7.55 -12.42 2.13
C ARG A 37 6.14 -12.11 1.61
N ARG A 38 5.50 -11.08 2.17
CA ARG A 38 4.18 -10.64 1.69
C ARG A 38 4.24 -10.10 0.27
N LEU A 39 5.24 -9.28 -0.07
CA LEU A 39 5.45 -8.79 -1.43
C LEU A 39 5.74 -9.92 -2.42
N GLU A 40 6.51 -10.94 -2.03
CA GLU A 40 6.78 -12.12 -2.86
C GLU A 40 5.51 -12.94 -3.14
N GLU A 41 4.61 -13.07 -2.16
CA GLU A 41 3.30 -13.68 -2.37
C GLU A 41 2.45 -12.88 -3.35
N LEU A 42 2.34 -11.56 -3.16
CA LEU A 42 1.58 -10.68 -4.03
C LEU A 42 2.15 -10.68 -5.46
N GLN A 43 3.47 -10.62 -5.60
CA GLN A 43 4.16 -10.66 -6.89
C GLN A 43 3.85 -11.95 -7.65
N ARG A 44 3.84 -13.11 -6.99
CA ARG A 44 3.51 -14.40 -7.62
C ARG A 44 2.06 -14.48 -8.12
N ARG A 45 1.16 -13.74 -7.47
CA ARG A 45 -0.28 -13.70 -7.82
C ARG A 45 -0.60 -12.62 -8.86
N MET A 46 0.30 -11.66 -9.05
CA MET A 46 0.10 -10.48 -9.90
C MET A 46 0.40 -10.79 -11.37
N ASP A 47 -0.56 -10.49 -12.24
CA ASP A 47 -0.41 -10.43 -13.69
C ASP A 47 -0.31 -8.97 -14.15
N THR A 48 0.85 -8.59 -14.70
CA THR A 48 1.11 -7.22 -15.24
C THR A 48 0.84 -7.11 -16.73
N THR A 49 0.59 -8.23 -17.42
CA THR A 49 0.48 -8.28 -18.88
C THR A 49 -0.48 -7.24 -19.48
N PRO A 50 -1.68 -6.99 -18.91
CA PRO A 50 -2.59 -6.00 -19.47
C PRO A 50 -2.04 -4.57 -19.38
N PHE A 51 -1.43 -4.23 -18.23
CA PHE A 51 -0.82 -2.91 -18.03
C PHE A 51 0.41 -2.74 -18.93
N ASP A 52 1.27 -3.74 -19.02
CA ASP A 52 2.52 -3.67 -19.79
C ASP A 52 2.25 -3.48 -21.30
N LYS A 53 1.16 -4.06 -21.81
CA LYS A 53 0.72 -3.87 -23.21
C LYS A 53 0.26 -2.44 -23.48
N GLU A 54 -0.47 -1.83 -22.53
CA GLU A 54 -1.06 -0.49 -22.70
C GLU A 54 -0.05 0.62 -22.40
N PHE A 55 0.84 0.41 -21.43
CA PHE A 55 1.82 1.40 -20.95
C PHE A 55 3.26 0.95 -21.24
N SER A 56 3.47 0.35 -22.41
CA SER A 56 4.82 -0.05 -22.82
C SER A 56 5.77 1.15 -22.83
N GLY A 57 6.87 1.06 -22.08
CA GLY A 57 7.84 2.15 -21.91
C GLY A 57 7.56 3.12 -20.75
N HIS A 58 6.49 2.95 -19.98
CA HIS A 58 6.29 3.69 -18.74
C HIS A 58 7.23 3.19 -17.63
N ASP A 59 7.61 4.05 -16.69
CA ASP A 59 8.47 3.73 -15.52
C ASP A 59 7.96 2.58 -14.64
N TYR A 60 6.67 2.23 -14.78
CA TYR A 60 6.02 1.17 -14.03
C TYR A 60 5.73 -0.08 -14.85
N ALA A 61 6.15 -0.12 -16.13
CA ALA A 61 6.08 -1.32 -16.93
C ALA A 61 6.91 -2.43 -16.27
N TYR A 62 6.39 -3.65 -16.29
CA TYR A 62 6.96 -4.83 -15.64
C TYR A 62 7.20 -4.61 -14.14
N LEU A 63 6.22 -3.97 -13.47
CA LEU A 63 6.30 -3.65 -12.05
C LEU A 63 6.69 -4.88 -11.22
N ASN A 64 7.77 -4.73 -10.46
CA ASN A 64 8.20 -5.72 -9.48
C ASN A 64 8.04 -5.17 -8.06
N LEU A 65 7.03 -5.65 -7.36
CA LEU A 65 6.67 -5.26 -5.99
C LEU A 65 7.80 -5.51 -4.99
N THR A 66 8.63 -6.55 -5.18
CA THR A 66 9.69 -6.92 -4.22
C THR A 66 10.86 -5.93 -4.19
N LYS A 67 10.91 -5.02 -5.16
CA LYS A 67 11.88 -3.92 -5.19
C LYS A 67 11.46 -2.70 -4.35
N TYR A 68 10.28 -2.74 -3.74
CA TYR A 68 9.71 -1.65 -2.96
C TYR A 68 9.51 -2.04 -1.48
N ARG A 69 9.28 -1.03 -0.64
CA ARG A 69 8.97 -1.23 0.77
C ARG A 69 7.46 -1.20 1.00
N LEU A 70 6.92 -2.33 1.48
CA LEU A 70 5.51 -2.43 1.87
C LEU A 70 5.21 -1.58 3.11
N VAL A 71 4.14 -0.80 3.03
CA VAL A 71 3.57 -0.07 4.17
C VAL A 71 2.32 -0.79 4.68
N HIS A 72 1.39 -1.11 3.77
CA HIS A 72 0.15 -1.84 4.04
C HIS A 72 -0.36 -2.48 2.75
N ASP A 73 -1.06 -3.61 2.82
CA ASP A 73 -1.95 -4.07 1.75
C ASP A 73 -3.29 -4.58 2.28
N GLY A 74 -4.35 -4.55 1.48
CA GLY A 74 -5.67 -4.98 1.94
C GLY A 74 -6.75 -5.01 0.85
N PRO A 75 -7.85 -5.72 1.11
CA PRO A 75 -9.00 -5.75 0.21
C PRO A 75 -9.77 -4.43 0.27
N LEU A 76 -10.12 -3.88 -0.89
CA LEU A 76 -11.04 -2.73 -0.98
C LEU A 76 -12.00 -2.96 -2.16
N THR A 77 -13.17 -2.35 -2.11
CA THR A 77 -14.08 -2.28 -3.26
C THR A 77 -14.05 -0.87 -3.83
N CYS A 78 -13.73 -0.73 -5.12
CA CYS A 78 -13.81 0.53 -5.83
C CYS A 78 -15.20 0.70 -6.45
N ARG A 79 -15.90 1.77 -6.11
CA ARG A 79 -17.23 2.11 -6.62
C ARG A 79 -17.10 3.20 -7.69
N PHE A 80 -17.69 2.96 -8.84
CA PHE A 80 -17.85 3.96 -9.90
C PHE A 80 -19.28 4.46 -9.97
N ASN A 81 -19.46 5.59 -10.65
CA ASN A 81 -20.77 6.10 -11.00
C ASN A 81 -21.55 5.05 -11.81
N ARG A 82 -22.88 5.02 -11.66
CA ARG A 82 -23.80 4.02 -12.26
C ARG A 82 -23.75 2.62 -11.64
N GLY A 83 -23.20 2.47 -10.43
CA GLY A 83 -23.32 1.25 -9.63
C GLY A 83 -22.32 0.14 -9.96
N LYS A 84 -21.38 0.37 -10.89
CA LYS A 84 -20.27 -0.56 -11.16
C LYS A 84 -19.34 -0.61 -9.94
N MET A 85 -19.06 -1.82 -9.45
CA MET A 85 -18.12 -2.07 -8.36
C MET A 85 -17.02 -3.00 -8.85
N ILE A 86 -15.78 -2.74 -8.43
CA ILE A 86 -14.62 -3.58 -8.72
C ILE A 86 -13.96 -3.98 -7.41
N GLU A 87 -13.79 -5.29 -7.23
CA GLU A 87 -13.04 -5.86 -6.12
C GLU A 87 -11.54 -5.70 -6.35
N LEU A 88 -10.87 -5.04 -5.40
CA LEU A 88 -9.45 -4.74 -5.45
C LEU A 88 -8.69 -5.40 -4.29
N HIS A 89 -7.43 -5.70 -4.55
CA HIS A 89 -6.39 -5.81 -3.54
C HIS A 89 -5.47 -4.61 -3.71
N VAL A 90 -5.42 -3.74 -2.71
CA VAL A 90 -4.65 -2.49 -2.77
C VAL A 90 -3.35 -2.67 -2.03
N VAL A 91 -2.25 -2.24 -2.64
CA VAL A 91 -0.90 -2.32 -2.09
C VAL A 91 -0.36 -0.90 -1.93
N LEU A 92 -0.20 -0.47 -0.68
CA LEU A 92 0.45 0.79 -0.31
C LEU A 92 1.94 0.53 -0.10
N LEU A 93 2.74 1.04 -1.03
CA LEU A 93 4.20 1.06 -0.96
C LEU A 93 4.65 2.41 -0.42
N GLU A 94 5.93 2.53 -0.06
CA GLU A 94 6.49 3.77 0.51
C GLU A 94 6.33 5.02 -0.37
N ASN A 95 6.28 4.86 -1.70
CA ASN A 95 6.25 5.95 -2.66
C ASN A 95 5.05 5.92 -3.63
N MET A 96 4.28 4.83 -3.65
CA MET A 96 3.14 4.67 -4.57
C MET A 96 2.02 3.81 -3.98
N LEU A 97 0.84 3.98 -4.54
CA LEU A 97 -0.33 3.13 -4.32
C LEU A 97 -0.60 2.32 -5.59
N VAL A 98 -0.81 1.01 -5.43
CA VAL A 98 -1.07 0.07 -6.55
C VAL A 98 -2.41 -0.61 -6.33
N PHE A 99 -3.27 -0.54 -7.35
CA PHE A 99 -4.54 -1.26 -7.40
C PHE A 99 -4.40 -2.53 -8.23
N LEU A 100 -4.69 -3.67 -7.61
CA LEU A 100 -4.75 -4.96 -8.28
C LEU A 100 -6.20 -5.43 -8.31
N THR A 101 -6.75 -5.61 -9.50
CA THR A 101 -8.11 -6.14 -9.65
C THR A 101 -8.12 -7.62 -9.30
N LYS A 102 -9.02 -8.03 -8.40
CA LYS A 102 -9.20 -9.46 -8.09
C LYS A 102 -9.88 -10.16 -9.26
N HIS A 103 -9.35 -11.31 -9.64
CA HIS A 103 -10.03 -12.21 -10.58
C HIS A 103 -11.18 -12.94 -9.88
N SER A 104 -12.10 -13.54 -10.66
CA SER A 104 -13.27 -14.26 -10.12
C SER A 104 -12.91 -15.47 -9.25
N ASP A 105 -11.73 -16.05 -9.46
CA ASP A 105 -11.18 -17.15 -8.67
C ASP A 105 -10.58 -16.71 -7.32
N GLY A 106 -10.48 -15.39 -7.07
CA GLY A 106 -9.93 -14.78 -5.85
C GLY A 106 -8.41 -14.92 -5.68
N ASN A 107 -7.78 -15.87 -6.35
CA ASN A 107 -6.36 -16.17 -6.21
C ASN A 107 -5.49 -15.27 -7.08
N LYS A 108 -5.96 -14.92 -8.29
CA LYS A 108 -5.20 -14.07 -9.22
C LYS A 108 -5.51 -12.59 -9.01
N LEU A 109 -4.45 -11.79 -9.12
CA LEU A 109 -4.47 -10.35 -9.02
C LEU A 109 -4.00 -9.78 -10.36
N GLN A 110 -4.70 -8.78 -10.89
CA GLN A 110 -4.37 -8.23 -12.20
C GLN A 110 -4.10 -6.74 -12.11
N LEU A 111 -2.93 -6.32 -12.57
CA LEU A 111 -2.59 -4.92 -12.78
C LEU A 111 -3.13 -4.50 -14.15
N LYS A 112 -4.17 -3.66 -14.13
CA LYS A 112 -4.82 -3.13 -15.33
C LYS A 112 -5.49 -1.80 -15.06
N THR A 113 -5.71 -1.02 -16.11
CA THR A 113 -6.50 0.22 -16.02
C THR A 113 -7.88 -0.03 -15.45
N LEU A 114 -8.32 0.90 -14.63
CA LEU A 114 -9.68 0.95 -14.12
C LEU A 114 -10.55 1.71 -15.13
N GLU A 115 -11.71 1.19 -15.46
CA GLU A 115 -12.60 1.77 -16.47
C GLU A 115 -13.92 2.23 -15.83
N PRO A 116 -13.99 3.48 -15.30
CA PRO A 116 -15.24 4.04 -14.79
C PRO A 116 -16.36 4.09 -15.84
N SER A 117 -16.01 4.33 -17.10
CA SER A 117 -16.89 4.32 -18.27
C SER A 117 -16.18 3.72 -19.48
N LYS A 118 -16.87 3.57 -20.62
CA LYS A 118 -16.27 3.03 -21.85
C LYS A 118 -15.22 3.97 -22.46
N GLU A 119 -15.32 5.25 -22.12
CA GLU A 119 -14.53 6.34 -22.70
C GLU A 119 -13.39 6.78 -21.77
N THR A 120 -13.32 6.27 -20.54
CA THR A 120 -12.37 6.74 -19.53
C THR A 120 -11.61 5.58 -18.92
N LYS A 121 -10.28 5.70 -18.94
CA LYS A 121 -9.35 4.76 -18.32
C LYS A 121 -8.52 5.49 -17.27
N TRP A 122 -8.45 4.90 -16.09
CA TRP A 122 -7.73 5.41 -14.94
C TRP A 122 -6.56 4.51 -14.60
N SER A 123 -5.43 5.13 -14.25
CA SER A 123 -4.20 4.41 -13.93
C SER A 123 -4.39 3.57 -12.66
N PRO A 124 -3.97 2.30 -12.63
CA PRO A 124 -3.97 1.50 -11.41
C PRO A 124 -2.80 1.83 -10.47
N ILE A 125 -1.84 2.66 -10.92
CA ILE A 125 -0.67 3.06 -10.13
C ILE A 125 -0.68 4.57 -9.96
N MET A 126 -0.53 5.02 -8.71
CA MET A 126 -0.51 6.43 -8.35
C MET A 126 0.68 6.74 -7.44
N PRO A 127 1.54 7.71 -7.78
CA PRO A 127 2.50 8.27 -6.83
C PRO A 127 1.78 8.85 -5.61
N LEU A 128 2.37 8.72 -4.42
CA LEU A 128 1.72 9.20 -3.19
C LEU A 128 1.75 10.72 -3.04
N ALA A 129 2.81 11.39 -3.51
CA ALA A 129 2.99 12.83 -3.33
C ALA A 129 1.79 13.70 -3.76
N PRO A 130 1.15 13.47 -4.94
CA PRO A 130 -0.03 14.22 -5.36
C PRO A 130 -1.38 13.64 -4.88
N LEU A 131 -1.37 12.54 -4.10
CA LEU A 131 -2.59 11.82 -3.75
C LEU A 131 -3.24 12.40 -2.49
N ILE A 132 -4.55 12.66 -2.54
CA ILE A 132 -5.32 13.20 -1.41
C ILE A 132 -6.38 12.18 -1.00
N ALA A 133 -6.38 11.77 0.27
CA ALA A 133 -7.42 10.95 0.87
C ALA A 133 -8.46 11.81 1.62
N LYS A 134 -9.75 11.53 1.44
CA LYS A 134 -10.85 12.22 2.13
C LYS A 134 -11.89 11.23 2.62
N GLU A 135 -12.31 11.34 3.87
CA GLU A 135 -13.40 10.50 4.39
C GLU A 135 -14.74 10.82 3.70
N LYS A 136 -15.57 9.78 3.52
CA LYS A 136 -16.95 9.96 3.05
C LYS A 136 -17.89 10.15 4.25
N ALA A 137 -18.52 11.31 4.34
CA ALA A 137 -19.32 11.69 5.51
C ALA A 137 -20.53 10.77 5.77
N ASN A 138 -21.16 10.24 4.72
CA ASN A 138 -22.36 9.42 4.81
C ASN A 138 -22.09 7.89 4.79
N ASP A 139 -20.83 7.46 4.70
CA ASP A 139 -20.47 6.04 4.75
C ASP A 139 -19.13 5.88 5.49
N LYS A 140 -19.20 5.43 6.74
CA LYS A 140 -18.03 5.27 7.63
C LYS A 140 -17.04 4.21 7.16
N ARG A 141 -17.39 3.40 6.16
CA ARG A 141 -16.47 2.41 5.55
C ARG A 141 -15.83 2.93 4.28
N ALA A 142 -16.26 4.08 3.76
CA ALA A 142 -15.81 4.60 2.50
C ALA A 142 -14.96 5.88 2.64
N PHE A 143 -14.10 6.08 1.65
CA PHE A 143 -13.27 7.25 1.48
C PHE A 143 -13.03 7.51 -0.01
N PHE A 144 -12.62 8.74 -0.32
CA PHE A 144 -12.23 9.17 -1.65
C PHE A 144 -10.72 9.29 -1.73
N LEU A 145 -10.13 8.79 -2.82
CA LEU A 145 -8.80 9.19 -3.25
C LEU A 145 -8.93 10.13 -4.43
N VAL A 146 -8.31 11.30 -4.34
CA VAL A 146 -8.25 12.28 -5.42
C VAL A 146 -6.83 12.34 -5.94
N PHE A 147 -6.66 12.03 -7.21
CA PHE A 147 -5.40 12.10 -7.93
C PHE A 147 -5.52 13.10 -9.08
N ASN A 148 -4.78 14.20 -8.98
CA ASN A 148 -4.74 15.22 -10.02
C ASN A 148 -3.64 14.87 -11.01
N SER A 149 -4.02 14.21 -12.10
CA SER A 149 -3.11 13.90 -13.21
C SER A 149 -3.07 15.05 -14.22
N GLN A 150 -2.07 15.03 -15.12
CA GLN A 150 -2.02 15.94 -16.26
C GLN A 150 -3.22 15.82 -17.21
N TYR A 151 -3.95 14.70 -17.16
CA TYR A 151 -5.14 14.43 -17.98
C TYR A 151 -6.45 14.75 -17.25
N GLY A 152 -6.37 15.36 -16.06
CA GLY A 152 -7.52 15.71 -15.24
C GLY A 152 -7.56 14.97 -13.90
N ALA A 153 -8.53 15.37 -13.07
CA ALA A 153 -8.74 14.81 -11.75
C ALA A 153 -9.43 13.44 -11.83
N GLN A 154 -8.84 12.45 -11.15
CA GLN A 154 -9.40 11.11 -10.98
C GLN A 154 -9.84 10.96 -9.52
N ILE A 155 -11.10 10.57 -9.30
CA ILE A 155 -11.69 10.45 -7.96
C ILE A 155 -12.17 9.02 -7.77
N TYR A 156 -11.46 8.27 -6.92
CA TYR A 156 -11.76 6.88 -6.59
C TYR A 156 -12.60 6.84 -5.32
N GLU A 157 -13.81 6.29 -5.38
CA GLU A 157 -14.57 5.94 -4.17
C GLU A 157 -14.17 4.53 -3.74
N LEU A 158 -13.45 4.41 -2.63
CA LEU A 158 -13.00 3.14 -2.07
C LEU A 158 -13.78 2.81 -0.81
N VAL A 159 -14.14 1.53 -0.67
CA VAL A 159 -14.90 1.00 0.46
C VAL A 159 -14.09 -0.13 1.10
N ALA A 160 -13.83 0.00 2.40
CA ALA A 160 -13.21 -1.06 3.21
C ALA A 160 -14.26 -2.03 3.75
N ALA A 161 -13.83 -3.20 4.24
CA ALA A 161 -14.76 -4.16 4.84
C ALA A 161 -15.39 -3.58 6.12
N THR A 162 -14.61 -2.83 6.89
CA THR A 162 -15.03 -2.22 8.15
C THR A 162 -14.62 -0.74 8.28
N ALA A 163 -15.29 0.00 9.16
CA ALA A 163 -14.93 1.39 9.44
C ALA A 163 -13.58 1.52 10.14
N THR A 164 -13.20 0.51 10.92
CA THR A 164 -11.88 0.42 11.56
C THR A 164 -10.79 0.25 10.52
N GLU A 165 -10.98 -0.68 9.57
CA GLU A 165 -10.04 -0.89 8.47
C GLU A 165 -9.87 0.36 7.62
N ARG A 166 -10.96 1.07 7.29
CA ARG A 166 -10.91 2.37 6.60
C ARG A 166 -10.06 3.43 7.34
N LYS A 167 -9.97 3.34 8.68
CA LYS A 167 -9.27 4.33 9.52
C LYS A 167 -7.76 4.04 9.65
N THR A 168 -7.33 2.82 9.35
CA THR A 168 -5.92 2.40 9.38
C THR A 168 -5.11 3.11 8.29
#